data_AF-A0A2V9YUY9-F1
#
_entry.id   AF-A0A2V9YUY9-F1
#
_cell.length_a   1.000
_cell.length_b   1.000
_cell.length_c   1.000
_cell.angle_alpha   90.00
_cell.angle_beta   90.00
_cell.angle_gamma   90.00
#
_symmetry.space_group_name_H-M   'P 1'
#
loop_
_entity.id
_entity.type
_entity.pdbx_description
1 polymer ?
#
loop_
_entity_poly.entity_id
_entity_poly.type
_entity_poly.pdbx_seq_one_letter_code
_entity_poly.pdbx_strand_id
1 'polypeptide(L)' 'MSLVDASIANYQSRGFKNLMVSFGCTGGQHRSVYLAEQLAKHLRARNGLAVAVRHVELENLGK' A
#
# COMPACT_ATOMS: atom_id res chain seq x y z
N MET A 1 8.45 6.37 -6.39
CA MET A 1 7.76 6.30 -5.09
C MET A 1 8.77 6.44 -3.95
N SER A 2 9.46 7.58 -3.87
CA SER A 2 10.64 7.73 -3.01
C SER A 2 10.34 7.69 -1.52
N LEU A 3 9.20 8.24 -1.08
CA LEU A 3 8.85 8.30 0.34
C LEU A 3 8.64 6.92 0.96
N VAL A 4 7.81 6.09 0.32
CA VAL A 4 7.51 4.73 0.83
C VAL A 4 8.76 3.86 0.81
N ASP A 5 9.59 3.99 -0.22
CA ASP A 5 10.85 3.26 -0.33
C ASP A 5 11.81 3.59 0.83
N ALA A 6 11.94 4.89 1.16
CA ALA A 6 12.73 5.34 2.29
C ALA A 6 12.17 4.83 3.63
N SER A 7 10.84 4.81 3.79
CA SER A 7 10.18 4.25 4.98
C SER A 7 10.45 2.74 5.13
N ILE A 8 10.40 1.97 4.04
CA ILE A 8 10.70 0.54 4.06
C ILE A 8 12.14 0.29 4.54
N ALA A 9 13.11 1.00 3.98
CA ALA A 9 14.51 0.85 4.37
C ALA A 9 14.73 1.17 5.87
N ASN A 10 14.09 2.23 6.37
CA ASN A 10 14.13 2.58 7.79
C ASN A 10 13.48 1.52 8.69
N TYR A 11 12.36 0.93 8.26
CA TYR A 11 11.68 -0.11 9.03
C TYR A 11 12.51 -1.40 9.10
N GLN A 12 13.12 -1.80 7.97
CA GLN A 12 13.98 -2.96 7.91
C GLN A 12 15.22 -2.81 8.81
N SER A 13 15.88 -1.65 8.81
CA SER A 13 17.07 -1.42 9.65
C SER A 13 16.76 -1.46 11.15
N ARG A 14 15.52 -1.16 11.53
CA ARG A 14 15.03 -1.21 12.92
C ARG A 14 14.41 -2.55 13.31
N GLY A 15 14.35 -3.51 12.39
CA GLY A 15 13.75 -4.83 12.63
C GLY A 15 12.22 -4.83 12.69
N PHE A 16 11.56 -3.77 12.22
CA PHE A 16 10.09 -3.76 12.12
C PHE A 16 9.63 -4.63 10.96
N LYS A 17 8.61 -5.44 11.23
CA LYS A 17 8.13 -6.46 10.28
C LYS A 17 7.01 -5.97 9.36
N ASN A 18 6.28 -4.92 9.76
CA ASN A 18 5.06 -4.48 9.07
C ASN A 18 5.08 -2.97 8.85
N LEU A 19 4.66 -2.54 7.66
CA LEU A 19 4.41 -1.15 7.31
C LEU A 19 3.03 -1.08 6.64
N MET A 20 2.18 -0.16 7.10
CA MET A 20 0.87 0.10 6.49
C MET A 20 0.90 1.46 5.79
N VAL A 21 0.39 1.49 4.55
CA VAL A 21 0.24 2.72 3.77
C VAL A 21 -1.21 2.83 3.34
N SER A 22 -1.86 3.93 3.69
CA SER A 22 -3.27 4.17 3.41
C SER A 22 -3.44 5.32 2.41
N PHE A 23 -4.27 5.11 1.40
CA PHE A 23 -4.66 6.13 0.43
C PHE A 23 -6.12 6.50 0.60
N GLY A 24 -6.42 7.80 0.60
CA GLY A 24 -7.77 8.33 0.74
C GLY A 24 -8.19 9.19 -0.45
N CYS A 25 -9.43 9.04 -0.89
CA CYS A 25 -10.12 9.98 -1.76
C CYS A 25 -11.58 10.08 -1.30
N THR A 26 -12.33 11.08 -1.76
CA THR A 26 -13.67 11.39 -1.21
C THR A 26 -14.59 10.17 -1.12
N GLY A 27 -14.71 9.38 -2.19
CA GLY A 27 -15.57 8.19 -2.21
C GLY A 27 -14.82 6.86 -2.11
N GLY A 28 -13.50 6.86 -1.93
CA GLY A 28 -12.68 5.65 -1.79
C GLY A 28 -12.65 4.65 -2.96
N GLN A 29 -13.29 4.94 -4.10
CA GLN A 29 -13.49 3.97 -5.20
C GLN A 29 -12.57 4.16 -6.42
N HIS A 30 -11.91 5.32 -6.56
CA HIS A 30 -11.19 5.67 -7.80
C HIS A 30 -9.71 5.98 -7.56
N ARG A 31 -9.40 7.18 -7.05
CA ARG A 31 -8.02 7.67 -6.91
C ARG A 31 -7.23 6.89 -5.87
N SER A 32 -7.84 6.59 -4.72
CA SER A 32 -7.23 5.78 -3.68
C SER A 32 -6.93 4.36 -4.15
N VAL A 33 -7.89 3.73 -4.85
CA VAL A 33 -7.76 2.38 -5.42
C VAL A 33 -6.60 2.34 -6.40
N TYR A 34 -6.58 3.27 -7.36
CA TYR A 34 -5.51 3.34 -8.36
C TYR A 34 -4.13 3.50 -7.71
N LEU A 35 -3.97 4.43 -6.77
CA LEU A 35 -2.68 4.68 -6.11
C LEU A 35 -2.22 3.48 -5.27
N ALA A 36 -3.14 2.81 -4.57
CA ALA A 36 -2.85 1.60 -3.81
C ALA A 36 -2.35 0.47 -4.72
N GLU A 37 -3.00 0.25 -5.87
CA GLU A 37 -2.58 -0.76 -6.84
C GLU A 37 -1.24 -0.43 -7.50
N GLN A 38 -0.99 0.84 -7.85
CA GLN A 38 0.30 1.25 -8.40
C GLN A 38 1.44 1.05 -7.38
N LEU A 39 1.20 1.36 -6.10
CA LEU A 39 2.20 1.12 -5.06
C LEU A 39 2.43 -0.39 -4.88
N ALA A 40 1.37 -1.18 -4.84
CA ALA A 40 1.49 -2.61 -4.70
C ALA A 40 2.26 -3.24 -5.86
N LYS A 41 2.00 -2.81 -7.10
CA LYS A 41 2.75 -3.25 -8.28
C LYS A 41 4.24 -2.91 -8.16
N HIS A 42 4.57 -1.67 -7.75
CA HIS A 42 5.96 -1.24 -7.53
C HIS A 42 6.66 -2.07 -6.44
N LEU A 43 5.98 -2.34 -5.32
CA LEU A 43 6.57 -3.09 -4.20
C LEU A 43 6.67 -4.59 -4.47
N ARG A 44 5.71 -5.20 -5.20
CA ARG A 44 5.75 -6.61 -5.60
C ARG A 44 6.90 -6.91 -6.56
N ALA A 45 7.38 -5.92 -7.30
CA ALA A 45 8.58 -6.06 -8.14
C ALA A 45 9.88 -6.17 -7.32
N ARG A 46 9.84 -5.92 -6.00
CA ARG A 46 11.00 -6.03 -5.12
C ARG A 46 11.01 -7.39 -4.41
N ASN A 47 12.19 -8.00 -4.32
CA ASN A 47 12.37 -9.24 -3.58
C ASN A 47 12.23 -9.02 -2.06
N GLY A 48 11.66 -10.01 -1.36
CA GLY A 48 11.62 -10.03 0.11
C GLY A 48 10.49 -9.22 0.76
N LEU A 49 9.51 -8.73 0.00
CA LEU A 49 8.34 -8.04 0.53
C LEU A 49 7.06 -8.84 0.27
N ALA A 50 6.30 -9.10 1.33
CA ALA A 50 4.92 -9.56 1.21
C ALA A 50 3.98 -8.35 1.14
N VAL A 51 3.16 -8.27 0.09
CA VAL A 51 2.31 -7.10 -0.18
C VAL A 51 0.84 -7.49 -0.29
N ALA A 52 0.05 -7.07 0.69
CA ALA A 52 -1.41 -7.17 0.68
C ALA A 52 -2.05 -5.80 0.41
N VAL A 53 -3.13 -5.79 -0.37
CA VAL A 53 -3.90 -4.58 -0.70
C VAL A 53 -5.33 -4.78 -0.23
N ARG A 54 -5.92 -3.74 0.36
CA ARG A 54 -7.29 -3.73 0.85
C ARG A 54 -8.01 -2.48 0.36
N HIS A 55 -9.14 -2.64 -0.33
CA HIS A 55 -9.95 -1.54 -0.87
C HIS A 55 -11.23 -1.41 -0.05
N VAL A 56 -11.17 -0.65 1.05
CA VAL A 56 -12.23 -0.60 2.07
C VAL A 56 -13.61 -0.27 1.50
N GLU A 57 -13.73 0.78 0.67
CA GLU A 57 -15.01 1.15 0.09
C GLU A 57 -15.50 0.16 -0.96
N LEU A 58 -14.61 -0.50 -1.71
CA LEU A 58 -15.01 -1.52 -2.68
C LEU A 58 -15.54 -2.79 -2.01
N GLU A 59 -14.98 -3.18 -0.86
CA GLU A 59 -15.48 -4.30 -0.04
C GLU A 59 -16.87 -4.04 0.55
N ASN A 60 -17.24 -2.77 0.72
CA ASN A 60 -18.53 -2.38 1.26
C ASN A 60 -19.62 -2.24 0.20
N LEU A 61 -19.28 -2.15 -1.10
CA LEU A 61 -20.27 -2.07 -2.19
C LEU A 61 -21.11 -3.34 -2.36
N GLY A 62 -20.62 -4.49 -1.87
CA GLY A 62 -21.31 -5.78 -1.95
C GLY A 62 -22.05 -6.18 -0.67
N LYS A 63 -22.14 -5.30 0.32
CA LYS A 63 -22.92 -5.47 1.55
C LYS A 63 -24.21 -4.68 1.46
#